data_AF-A0A2K1JRG1-F1
#
_entry.id   AF-A0A2K1JRG1-F1
#
_cell.length_a   1.000
_cell.length_b   1.000
_cell.length_c   1.000
_cell.angle_alpha   90.00
_cell.angle_beta   90.00
_cell.angle_gamma   90.00
#
_symmetry.space_group_name_H-M   'P 1'
#
loop_
_entity.id
_entity.type
_entity.pdbx_description
1 polymer ?
#
loop_
_entity_poly.entity_id
_entity_poly.type
_entity_poly.pdbx_seq_one_letter_code
_entity_poly.pdbx_strand_id
1 'polypeptide(L)'
;MATARMIVYKPGPIKAVEAVFLALYLTAGLLSVERIPVGFKTKFADEVTQHTVLLVKCNGKYGAFGINSNPDLMTKNLQFDR
;
A
#
# COMPACT_ATOMS: atom_id res chain seq x y z
N MET A 1 4.04 9.37 -12.26
CA MET A 1 4.54 8.01 -11.96
C MET A 1 5.97 7.77 -12.47
N ALA A 2 6.92 8.68 -12.21
CA ALA A 2 8.31 8.42 -12.57
C ALA A 2 8.96 7.38 -11.64
N THR A 3 8.71 7.49 -10.32
CA THR A 3 9.23 6.57 -9.30
C THR A 3 8.78 5.12 -9.52
N ALA A 4 7.48 4.88 -9.73
CA ALA A 4 6.97 3.53 -9.96
C ALA A 4 7.55 2.90 -11.23
N ARG A 5 7.69 3.66 -12.33
CA ARG A 5 8.36 3.19 -13.54
C ARG A 5 9.82 2.84 -13.28
N MET A 6 10.53 3.68 -12.53
CA MET A 6 11.91 3.40 -12.13
C MET A 6 12.02 2.10 -11.33
N ILE A 7 11.13 1.85 -10.36
CA ILE A 7 11.11 0.61 -9.57
C ILE A 7 10.90 -0.61 -10.47
N VAL A 8 10.03 -0.52 -11.48
CA VAL A 8 9.80 -1.62 -12.44
C VAL A 8 11.02 -1.87 -13.33
N TYR A 9 11.67 -0.81 -13.84
CA TYR A 9 12.80 -0.95 -14.77
C TYR A 9 14.16 -1.20 -14.07
N LYS A 10 14.30 -0.82 -12.80
CA LYS A 10 15.49 -1.02 -11.98
C LYS A 10 15.06 -1.59 -10.62
N PRO A 11 14.79 -2.90 -10.55
CA PRO A 11 14.29 -3.52 -9.33
C PRO A 11 15.33 -3.47 -8.22
N GLY A 12 14.86 -3.13 -7.02
CA GLY A 12 15.65 -3.10 -5.79
C GLY A 12 14.73 -3.15 -4.58
N PRO A 13 15.29 -3.26 -3.35
CA PRO A 13 14.49 -3.19 -2.13
C PRO A 13 13.73 -1.86 -2.04
N ILE A 14 12.45 -1.93 -1.68
CA ILE A 14 11.57 -0.78 -1.51
C ILE A 14 10.94 -0.76 -0.12
N LYS A 15 10.52 0.43 0.32
CA LYS A 15 9.81 0.66 1.58
C LYS A 15 8.33 0.95 1.34
N ALA A 16 7.57 1.15 2.42
CA ALA A 16 6.12 1.31 2.42
C ALA A 16 5.61 2.39 1.43
N VAL A 17 6.24 3.57 1.39
CA VAL A 17 5.82 4.66 0.48
C VAL A 17 6.05 4.31 -0.99
N GLU A 18 7.19 3.69 -1.31
CA GLU A 18 7.51 3.22 -2.67
C GLU A 18 6.55 2.12 -3.12
N ALA A 19 6.17 1.22 -2.21
CA ALA A 19 5.18 0.19 -2.45
C ALA A 19 3.80 0.78 -2.79
N VAL A 20 3.39 1.87 -2.12
CA VAL A 20 2.14 2.59 -2.41
C VAL A 20 2.17 3.19 -3.82
N PHE A 21 3.27 3.85 -4.21
CA PHE A 21 3.41 4.37 -5.57
C PHE A 21 3.42 3.28 -6.64
N LEU A 22 4.10 2.16 -6.37
CA LEU A 22 4.15 1.01 -7.26
C LEU A 22 2.75 0.39 -7.42
N ALA A 23 2.04 0.13 -6.33
CA ALA A 23 0.69 -0.44 -6.36
C ALA A 23 -0.28 0.49 -7.11
N LEU A 24 -0.21 1.80 -6.87
CA LEU A 24 -1.04 2.79 -7.58
C LEU A 24 -0.76 2.77 -9.09
N TYR A 25 0.50 2.64 -9.50
CA TYR A 25 0.89 2.51 -10.91
C TYR A 25 0.39 1.20 -11.54
N LEU A 26 0.58 0.07 -10.87
CA LEU A 26 0.20 -1.25 -11.39
C LEU A 26 -1.32 -1.43 -11.47
N THR A 27 -2.07 -0.75 -10.62
CA THR A 27 -3.55 -0.80 -10.60
C THR A 27 -4.20 0.35 -11.38
N ALA A 28 -3.42 1.22 -12.04
CA ALA A 28 -3.92 2.41 -12.72
C ALA A 28 -5.04 2.11 -13.74
N GLY A 29 -4.91 1.01 -14.48
CA GLY A 29 -5.88 0.57 -15.49
C GLY A 29 -7.15 -0.09 -14.94
N LEU A 30 -7.23 -0.36 -13.63
CA LEU A 30 -8.39 -1.01 -13.01
C LEU A 30 -9.42 0.06 -12.59
N LEU A 31 -10.33 0.38 -13.50
CA LEU A 31 -11.31 1.47 -13.31
C LEU A 31 -12.32 1.21 -12.18
N SER A 32 -12.61 -0.06 -11.87
CA SER A 32 -13.52 -0.46 -10.78
C SER A 32 -12.88 -0.45 -9.39
N VAL A 33 -11.58 -0.15 -9.30
CA VAL A 33 -10.82 -0.17 -8.05
C VAL A 33 -10.64 1.26 -7.54
N GLU A 34 -11.26 1.56 -6.41
CA GLU A 34 -10.99 2.79 -5.65
C GLU A 34 -9.69 2.61 -4.85
N ARG A 35 -8.85 3.65 -4.80
CA ARG A 35 -7.51 3.61 -4.19
C ARG A 35 -7.31 4.82 -3.30
N ILE A 36 -6.96 4.60 -2.03
CA ILE A 36 -6.78 5.65 -1.03
C ILE A 36 -5.48 5.38 -0.27
N PRO A 37 -4.48 6.28 -0.29
CA PRO A 37 -3.31 6.15 0.57
C PRO A 37 -3.72 6.38 2.03
N VAL A 38 -3.40 5.44 2.92
CA VAL A 38 -3.70 5.53 4.35
C VAL A 38 -2.40 5.51 5.15
N GLY A 39 -2.20 6.58 5.92
CA GLY A 39 -1.05 6.72 6.82
C GLY A 39 -1.42 6.33 8.24
N PHE A 40 -0.55 5.57 8.89
CA PHE A 40 -0.61 5.22 10.30
C PHE A 40 0.56 5.84 11.02
N LYS A 41 0.29 6.52 12.14
CA LYS A 41 1.30 6.95 13.09
C LYS A 41 1.09 6.15 14.36
N THR A 42 2.03 5.28 14.70
CA THR A 42 1.96 4.41 15.88
C THR A 42 3.03 4.81 16.88
N LYS A 43 2.72 4.71 18.17
CA LYS A 43 3.68 4.86 19.26
C LYS A 43 3.79 3.51 19.97
N PHE A 44 5.01 2.99 20.09
CA PHE A 44 5.31 1.79 20.88
C PHE A 44 6.49 2.11 21.80
N ALA A 45 6.29 1.91 23.11
CA ALA A 45 7.15 2.51 24.14
C ALA A 45 7.32 4.02 23.87
N ASP A 46 8.54 4.52 23.73
CA ASP A 46 8.83 5.92 23.39
C ASP A 46 9.18 6.17 21.92
N GLU A 47 9.09 5.14 21.08
CA GLU A 47 9.33 5.26 19.65
C GLU A 47 8.03 5.53 18.89
N VAL A 48 8.11 6.49 17.96
CA VAL A 48 7.02 6.82 17.04
C VAL A 48 7.42 6.38 15.65
N THR A 49 6.61 5.52 15.03
CA THR A 49 6.83 5.06 13.67
C THR A 49 5.68 5.48 12.76
N GLN A 50 6.01 5.69 11.49
CA GLN A 50 5.05 6.00 10.45
C GLN A 50 5.03 4.87 9.44
N HIS A 51 3.83 4.47 9.06
CA HIS A 51 3.61 3.45 8.06
C HIS A 51 2.54 3.91 7.08
N THR A 52 2.59 3.45 5.83
CA THR A 52 1.61 3.84 4.82
C THR A 52 1.28 2.64 3.95
N VAL A 53 -0.01 2.44 3.71
CA VAL A 53 -0.54 1.40 2.81
C VAL A 53 -1.45 2.06 1.78
N LEU A 54 -1.73 1.35 0.68
CA LEU A 54 -2.74 1.73 -0.28
C LEU A 54 -4.01 0.92 0.00
N LEU A 55 -4.99 1.54 0.66
CA LEU A 55 -6.32 0.96 0.81
C LEU A 55 -6.95 0.84 -0.57
N VAL A 56 -7.55 -0.31 -0.85
CA VAL A 56 -8.28 -0.57 -2.07
C VAL A 56 -9.69 -1.04 -1.77
N LYS A 57 -10.63 -0.58 -2.58
CA LYS A 57 -12.02 -1.02 -2.54
C LYS A 57 -12.45 -1.42 -3.94
N CYS A 58 -13.06 -2.59 -4.05
CA CYS A 58 -13.58 -3.12 -5.29
C CYS A 58 -14.79 -3.99 -4.97
N ASN A 59 -15.90 -3.80 -5.70
CA ASN A 59 -17.15 -4.56 -5.53
C ASN A 59 -17.66 -4.60 -4.07
N GLY A 60 -17.56 -3.47 -3.36
CA GLY A 60 -18.03 -3.34 -1.97
C GLY A 60 -17.11 -3.96 -0.91
N LYS A 61 -16.03 -4.65 -1.31
CA LYS A 61 -15.03 -5.22 -0.41
C LYS A 61 -13.80 -4.33 -0.32
N TYR A 62 -13.12 -4.38 0.83
CA TYR A 62 -11.89 -3.68 1.13
C TYR A 62 -10.70 -4.64 1.26
N GLY A 63 -9.54 -4.13 0.89
CA GLY A 63 -8.23 -4.76 1.06
C GLY A 63 -7.15 -3.67 1.08
N ALA A 64 -5.88 -4.06 1.11
CA ALA A 64 -4.78 -3.09 1.09
C ALA A 64 -3.53 -3.66 0.43
N PHE A 65 -2.75 -2.81 -0.23
CA PHE A 65 -1.38 -3.09 -0.64
C PHE A 65 -0.40 -2.39 0.31
N GLY A 66 0.60 -3.11 0.80
CA GLY A 66 1.64 -2.53 1.66
C GLY A 66 2.82 -3.47 1.84
N ILE A 67 3.94 -2.92 2.32
CA ILE A 67 5.15 -3.69 2.69
C ILE A 67 5.56 -3.27 4.09
N ASN A 68 5.70 -4.25 4.97
CA ASN A 68 6.20 -4.08 6.33
C ASN A 68 7.00 -5.33 6.71
N SER A 69 7.96 -5.22 7.63
CA SER A 69 8.66 -6.38 8.19
C SER A 69 7.73 -7.25 9.04
N ASN A 70 6.67 -6.66 9.60
CA ASN A 70 5.59 -7.38 10.27
C ASN A 70 4.51 -7.80 9.25
N PRO A 71 4.24 -9.11 9.09
CA PRO A 71 3.25 -9.61 8.13
C PRO A 71 1.81 -9.19 8.45
N ASP A 72 1.51 -8.78 9.68
CA ASP A 72 0.18 -8.29 10.04
C ASP A 72 -0.07 -6.84 9.58
N LEU A 73 0.99 -6.10 9.22
CA LEU A 73 0.93 -4.69 8.85
C LEU A 73 1.17 -4.44 7.36
N MET A 74 1.07 -5.46 6.51
CA MET A 74 1.30 -5.37 5.06
C MET A 74 0.01 -5.55 4.25
N THR A 75 0.08 -6.23 3.10
CA THR A 75 -1.05 -6.54 2.22
C THR A 75 -2.19 -7.26 2.95
N LYS A 76 -3.42 -6.85 2.64
CA LYS A 76 -4.66 -7.48 3.11
C LYS A 76 -5.52 -7.85 1.91
N ASN A 77 -5.99 -9.10 1.89
CA ASN A 77 -6.88 -9.59 0.84
C ASN A 77 -8.17 -8.78 0.78
N LEU A 78 -8.79 -8.75 -0.40
CA LEU A 78 -10.04 -8.04 -0.67
C LEU A 78 -11.25 -8.80 -0.08
N GLN A 79 -11.37 -8.82 1.24
CA GLN A 79 -12.35 -9.64 1.96
C GLN A 79 -13.10 -8.89 3.06
N PHE A 80 -12.69 -7.66 3.37
CA PHE A 80 -13.27 -6.90 4.48
C PHE A 80 -14.51 -6.15 4.01
N ASP A 81 -15.57 -6.21 4.79
CA ASP A 81 -16.77 -5.39 4.61
C ASP A 81 -16.61 -4.01 5.27
N ARG A 82 -17.56 -3.12 5.01
CA ARG A 82 -17.63 -1.80 5.64
C ARG A 82 -17.90 -1.92 7.14
#